data_AF-A0A5B9GEB3-F1
#
_entry.id   AF-A0A5B9GEB3-F1
#
_cell.length_a   1.000
_cell.length_b   1.000
_cell.length_c   1.000
_cell.angle_alpha   90.00
_cell.angle_beta   90.00
_cell.angle_gamma   90.00
#
_symmetry.space_group_name_H-M   'P 1'
#
loop_
_entity.id
_entity.type
_entity.pdbx_description
1 polymer ?
#
loop_
_entity_poly.entity_id
_entity_poly.type
_entity_poly.pdbx_seq_one_letter_code
_entity_poly.pdbx_strand_id
1 'polypeptide(L)'
;MTGSVRSGFLLTTAISGLFFPCVLHAETSEAEVAALRREMAMMRRDMQGEIHRLQMRVSRYEHVAQSKDNNAKVASRTTHPHLVAAGVEEPQPVFAEEPSNPVHHGPRTGAEGHPALPEGPVASWAEFKAASAKEETVHIGGIQVGFPKGRPTIASDDKAYAFSIGLLAQEDVGGFFGMSPRNGETKGNFNSLTQNARRLRLYLSWRYKDWVVNVTPDFGSSSVDGTVGLFEANLNYTGLRNTTLTVGYFQPRMEEESAERSGAFEFLERPTIVDLVRNLAGGVARFSVGGEHYEKRWLVSGYFTGQKFGDRSKDTTIVDSQTGAVIRAAGRPYVSKDIDVHVGAGATSVFKVNENSSGRQLKLSDNMEVPLGETSLLTSGALTDVAQIWAAGPQLALRWKRFLLKGEYYHIGVQRDHQAQTVHLPSLGFDGWYVAANYTLLGTPRVYSEKTAAFTTPGVTYDFDPATGHWGALEVSGRWSVTDLYGTENQGGEGVNGNQQTVWQGGFNWYPNRHIKVMLDYAHFIVTRSKGVSGGVNLFGRDGNAVVGRVQAAF
;
A
#
# COMPACT_ATOMS: atom_id res chain seq x y z
N MET A 1 47.93 -18.18 28.50
CA MET A 1 47.76 -17.63 29.86
C MET A 1 47.20 -16.22 29.73
N THR A 2 45.91 -16.08 29.90
CA THR A 2 45.11 -14.87 29.70
C THR A 2 44.73 -14.29 31.06
N GLY A 3 45.03 -13.01 31.28
CA GLY A 3 44.75 -12.28 32.51
C GLY A 3 43.29 -11.83 32.61
N SER A 4 42.69 -12.17 33.75
CA SER A 4 41.43 -11.68 34.30
C SER A 4 41.54 -10.23 34.76
N VAL A 5 40.44 -9.46 34.76
CA VAL A 5 39.91 -8.77 35.95
C VAL A 5 38.49 -8.25 35.66
N ARG A 6 37.56 -8.65 36.55
CA ARG A 6 36.22 -8.10 36.78
C ARG A 6 36.29 -6.78 37.56
N SER A 7 35.35 -5.87 37.31
CA SER A 7 34.81 -4.84 38.25
C SER A 7 33.60 -4.20 37.55
N GLY A 8 32.44 -3.91 38.13
CA GLY A 8 31.91 -4.00 39.49
C GLY A 8 30.74 -3.02 39.64
N PHE A 9 29.61 -3.49 40.16
CA PHE A 9 28.55 -2.82 40.98
C PHE A 9 27.90 -1.49 40.50
N LEU A 10 26.57 -1.40 40.29
CA LEU A 10 25.41 -1.37 41.21
C LEU A 10 25.22 -0.05 42.01
N LEU A 11 24.02 0.53 41.79
CA LEU A 11 23.16 1.37 42.66
C LEU A 11 23.59 2.79 43.05
N THR A 12 22.73 3.78 42.76
CA THR A 12 22.02 4.57 43.80
C THR A 12 20.95 5.51 43.21
N THR A 13 19.87 5.59 43.97
CA THR A 13 18.65 6.40 43.86
C THR A 13 18.84 7.87 44.26
N ALA A 14 17.91 8.69 43.75
CA ALA A 14 17.37 9.94 44.33
C ALA A 14 18.24 11.20 44.38
N ILE A 15 17.92 12.16 43.49
CA ILE A 15 17.84 13.58 43.84
C ILE A 15 16.52 14.12 43.31
N SER A 16 15.56 14.27 44.21
CA SER A 16 14.36 15.09 44.05
C SER A 16 14.66 16.48 44.62
N GLY A 17 14.23 17.52 43.92
CA GLY A 17 14.03 18.85 44.51
C GLY A 17 15.06 19.89 44.08
N LEU A 18 14.67 20.73 43.12
CA LEU A 18 14.45 22.17 43.31
C LEU A 18 14.08 22.81 41.95
N PHE A 19 13.11 23.73 42.00
CA PHE A 19 12.63 24.64 40.94
C PHE A 19 11.47 24.18 40.03
N PHE A 20 10.26 24.28 40.57
CA PHE A 20 9.11 24.98 39.95
C PHE A 20 8.51 25.89 41.04
N PRO A 21 7.84 27.03 40.74
CA PRO A 21 7.13 27.33 39.49
C PRO A 21 7.39 28.73 38.91
N CYS A 22 7.11 28.90 37.62
CA CYS A 22 6.61 30.17 37.10
C CYS A 22 5.36 29.85 36.27
N VAL A 23 4.20 30.05 36.89
CA VAL A 23 2.90 30.00 36.22
C VAL A 23 2.73 31.33 35.51
N LEU A 24 2.93 31.37 34.19
CA LEU A 24 2.46 32.50 33.39
C LEU A 24 0.94 32.41 33.33
N HIS A 25 0.27 33.17 34.21
CA HIS A 25 -1.13 33.52 34.02
C HIS A 25 -1.20 34.45 32.80
N ALA A 26 -1.84 34.00 31.73
CA ALA A 26 -2.36 34.92 30.73
C ALA A 26 -3.60 35.58 31.35
N GLU A 27 -3.44 36.81 31.85
CA GLU A 27 -4.57 37.69 32.14
C GLU A 27 -5.26 38.01 30.81
N THR A 28 -6.28 37.22 30.46
CA THR A 28 -7.24 37.63 29.43
C THR A 28 -8.08 38.74 30.04
N SER A 29 -8.05 39.93 29.44
CA SER A 29 -8.79 41.07 29.97
C SER A 29 -10.29 40.74 29.98
N GLU A 30 -10.97 41.06 31.08
CA GLU A 30 -12.42 40.83 31.24
C GLU A 30 -13.24 41.50 30.12
N ALA A 31 -12.68 42.57 29.53
CA ALA A 31 -13.20 43.28 28.37
C ALA A 31 -13.16 42.45 27.08
N GLU A 32 -12.10 41.69 26.81
CA GLU A 32 -12.01 40.81 25.63
C GLU A 32 -12.98 39.63 25.73
N VAL A 33 -13.12 39.02 26.91
CA VAL A 33 -14.10 37.94 27.13
C VAL A 33 -15.53 38.46 26.97
N ALA A 34 -15.80 39.69 27.41
CA ALA A 34 -17.09 40.35 27.23
C ALA A 34 -17.36 40.75 25.77
N ALA A 35 -16.33 41.08 24.99
CA ALA A 35 -16.45 41.34 23.55
C ALA A 35 -16.75 40.05 22.78
N LEU A 36 -16.02 38.97 23.07
CA LEU A 36 -16.21 37.65 22.45
C LEU A 36 -17.59 37.05 22.75
N ARG A 37 -18.11 37.24 23.98
CA ARG A 37 -19.49 36.84 24.33
C ARG A 37 -20.54 37.63 23.56
N ARG A 38 -20.31 38.93 23.32
CA ARG A 38 -21.21 39.77 22.51
C ARG A 38 -21.20 39.35 21.04
N GLU A 39 -20.03 39.02 20.51
CA GLU A 39 -19.86 38.52 19.14
C GLU A 39 -20.53 37.16 18.95
N MET A 40 -20.34 36.21 19.88
CA MET A 40 -21.05 34.92 19.87
C MET A 40 -22.57 35.07 19.98
N ALA A 41 -23.07 36.05 20.75
CA ALA A 41 -24.49 36.32 20.86
C ALA A 41 -25.09 36.96 19.59
N MET A 42 -24.32 37.74 18.84
CA MET A 42 -24.72 38.23 17.51
C MET A 42 -24.71 37.10 16.48
N MET A 43 -23.64 36.31 16.44
CA MET A 43 -23.53 35.17 15.52
C MET A 43 -24.63 34.13 15.75
N ARG A 44 -25.03 33.89 17.02
CA ARG A 44 -26.18 33.02 17.34
C ARG A 44 -27.51 33.58 16.83
N ARG A 45 -27.70 34.90 16.86
CA ARG A 45 -28.92 35.55 16.33
C ARG A 45 -28.98 35.50 14.81
N ASP A 46 -27.86 35.72 14.13
CA ASP A 46 -27.78 35.61 12.67
C ASP A 46 -28.03 34.16 12.21
N MET A 47 -27.43 33.19 12.91
CA MET A 47 -27.64 31.77 12.64
C MET A 47 -29.11 31.35 12.86
N GLN A 48 -29.78 31.88 13.89
CA GLN A 48 -31.22 31.67 14.08
C GLN A 48 -32.06 32.28 12.96
N GLY A 49 -31.67 33.45 12.44
CA GLY A 49 -32.31 34.07 11.28
C GLY A 49 -32.17 33.24 9.99
N GLU A 50 -31.00 32.64 9.76
CA GLU A 50 -30.77 31.73 8.64
C GLU A 50 -31.57 30.43 8.76
N ILE A 51 -31.61 29.83 9.95
CA ILE A 51 -32.45 28.64 10.22
C ILE A 51 -33.91 28.94 9.91
N HIS A 52 -34.42 30.10 10.34
CA HIS A 52 -35.79 30.48 10.05
C HIS A 52 -36.05 30.71 8.55
N ARG A 53 -35.10 31.32 7.82
CA ARG A 53 -35.19 31.46 6.35
C ARG A 53 -35.13 30.11 5.63
N LEU A 54 -34.34 29.16 6.13
CA LEU A 54 -34.24 27.81 5.58
C LEU A 54 -35.52 27.02 5.82
N GLN A 55 -36.09 27.08 7.04
CA GLN A 55 -37.38 26.45 7.36
C GLN A 55 -38.50 26.99 6.47
N MET A 56 -38.55 28.31 6.25
CA MET A 56 -39.51 28.93 5.33
C MET A 56 -39.32 28.53 3.86
N ARG A 57 -38.09 28.16 3.47
CA ARG A 57 -37.79 27.68 2.11
C ARG A 57 -38.19 26.22 1.95
N VAL A 58 -37.91 25.39 2.97
CA VAL A 58 -38.29 23.97 3.00
C VAL A 58 -39.81 23.82 2.95
N SER A 59 -40.56 24.56 3.78
CA SER A 59 -42.03 24.51 3.75
C SER A 59 -42.61 24.93 2.39
N ARG A 60 -41.98 25.90 1.72
CA ARG A 60 -42.35 26.30 0.36
C ARG A 60 -42.10 25.19 -0.67
N TYR A 61 -41.01 24.43 -0.54
CA TYR A 61 -40.73 23.29 -1.42
C TYR A 61 -41.66 22.10 -1.15
N GLU A 62 -41.99 21.81 0.11
CA GLU A 62 -42.95 20.76 0.49
C GLU A 62 -44.35 21.02 -0.10
N HIS A 63 -44.81 22.29 -0.07
CA HIS A 63 -46.08 22.67 -0.71
C HIS A 63 -46.06 22.55 -2.24
N VAL A 64 -44.90 22.77 -2.89
CA VAL A 64 -44.75 22.59 -4.35
C VAL A 64 -44.65 21.12 -4.74
N ALA A 65 -44.09 20.26 -3.87
CA ALA A 65 -44.03 18.82 -4.09
C ALA A 65 -45.41 18.17 -3.97
N GLN A 66 -46.20 18.53 -2.95
CA GLN A 66 -47.58 18.03 -2.81
C GLN A 66 -48.51 18.47 -3.96
N SER A 67 -48.27 19.62 -4.58
CA SER A 67 -49.06 20.06 -5.74
C SER A 67 -48.73 19.32 -7.04
N LYS A 68 -47.54 18.69 -7.14
CA LYS A 68 -47.15 17.88 -8.31
C LYS A 68 -47.64 16.44 -8.20
N ASP A 69 -47.73 15.89 -7.00
CA ASP A 69 -48.15 14.49 -6.78
C ASP A 69 -49.66 14.28 -6.99
N ASN A 70 -50.48 15.32 -6.75
CA ASN A 70 -51.92 15.27 -7.01
C ASN A 70 -52.28 15.30 -8.51
N ASN A 71 -51.35 15.63 -9.40
CA ASN A 71 -51.58 15.69 -10.85
C ASN A 71 -51.08 14.45 -11.62
N ALA A 72 -50.44 13.49 -10.96
CA ALA A 72 -49.90 12.28 -11.59
C ALA A 72 -50.73 11.00 -11.33
N LYS A 73 -51.90 11.10 -10.69
CA LYS A 73 -52.82 9.97 -10.42
C LYS A 73 -54.04 9.93 -11.36
N VAL A 74 -53.84 10.06 -12.66
CA VAL A 74 -54.82 9.61 -13.67
C VAL A 74 -54.08 9.11 -14.91
N ALA A 75 -53.73 7.81 -14.94
CA ALA A 75 -53.69 6.93 -16.12
C ALA A 75 -52.72 5.76 -15.90
N SER A 76 -53.28 4.58 -15.68
CA SER A 76 -53.03 3.36 -16.47
C SER A 76 -53.37 2.15 -15.61
N ARG A 77 -54.23 1.31 -16.17
CA ARG A 77 -54.86 0.15 -15.54
C ARG A 77 -54.45 -1.04 -16.39
N THR A 78 -53.58 -1.91 -15.89
CA THR A 78 -53.36 -3.23 -16.48
C THR A 78 -52.82 -4.24 -15.46
N THR A 79 -53.26 -5.47 -15.68
CA THR A 79 -53.38 -6.64 -14.81
C THR A 79 -52.09 -7.40 -14.44
N HIS A 80 -52.15 -8.11 -13.31
CA HIS A 80 -51.15 -9.00 -12.68
C HIS A 80 -50.71 -10.21 -13.55
N PRO A 81 -49.67 -10.99 -13.12
CA PRO A 81 -49.97 -12.13 -12.24
C PRO A 81 -49.02 -12.33 -11.04
N HIS A 82 -49.66 -12.78 -9.95
CA HIS A 82 -49.23 -13.50 -8.75
C HIS A 82 -47.77 -13.97 -8.59
N LEU A 83 -47.19 -13.61 -7.43
CA LEU A 83 -46.39 -14.52 -6.61
C LEU A 83 -46.90 -14.52 -5.17
N VAL A 84 -46.79 -15.70 -4.57
CA VAL A 84 -47.48 -16.24 -3.39
C VAL A 84 -47.17 -15.47 -2.10
N ALA A 85 -48.21 -15.24 -1.29
CA ALA A 85 -48.12 -14.66 0.04
C ALA A 85 -47.45 -15.63 1.03
N ALA A 86 -46.37 -15.19 1.68
CA ALA A 86 -45.81 -15.81 2.88
C ALA A 86 -46.55 -15.29 4.13
N GLY A 87 -46.62 -16.12 5.18
CA GLY A 87 -47.51 -16.00 6.33
C GLY A 87 -47.24 -14.85 7.31
N VAL A 88 -48.15 -14.73 8.28
CA VAL A 88 -48.41 -13.57 9.15
C VAL A 88 -47.39 -13.39 10.31
N GLU A 89 -46.15 -13.85 10.20
CA GLU A 89 -45.19 -13.75 11.32
C GLU A 89 -43.72 -13.52 10.93
N GLU A 90 -43.43 -12.92 9.77
CA GLU A 90 -42.10 -12.38 9.46
C GLU A 90 -42.09 -10.85 9.67
N PRO A 91 -41.13 -10.27 10.42
CA PRO A 91 -40.97 -8.83 10.48
C PRO A 91 -40.59 -8.34 9.08
N GLN A 92 -41.56 -7.75 8.38
CA GLN A 92 -41.33 -6.97 7.16
C GLN A 92 -40.22 -5.95 7.46
N PRO A 93 -39.15 -5.87 6.66
CA PRO A 93 -38.14 -4.84 6.85
C PRO A 93 -38.82 -3.49 6.69
N VAL A 94 -39.02 -2.78 7.80
CA VAL A 94 -39.43 -1.38 7.79
C VAL A 94 -38.21 -0.61 7.32
N PHE A 95 -38.17 -0.27 6.04
CA PHE A 95 -37.23 0.71 5.53
C PHE A 95 -37.55 2.03 6.20
N ALA A 96 -36.72 2.44 7.17
CA ALA A 96 -36.71 3.83 7.56
C ALA A 96 -36.23 4.61 6.33
N GLU A 97 -37.13 5.33 5.66
CA GLU A 97 -36.75 6.43 4.79
C GLU A 97 -36.14 7.52 5.67
N GLU A 98 -34.91 7.30 6.15
CA GLU A 98 -34.05 8.42 6.48
C GLU A 98 -33.81 9.21 5.19
N PRO A 99 -33.88 10.54 5.20
CA PRO A 99 -33.57 11.33 4.03
C PRO A 99 -32.17 10.92 3.57
N SER A 100 -32.07 10.47 2.31
CA SER A 100 -30.78 10.20 1.66
C SER A 100 -29.82 11.34 2.01
N ASN A 101 -28.80 11.06 2.81
CA ASN A 101 -27.78 12.07 3.07
C ASN A 101 -27.25 12.55 1.72
N PRO A 102 -27.20 13.87 1.49
CA PRO A 102 -26.82 14.40 0.19
C PRO A 102 -25.43 13.91 -0.16
N VAL A 103 -25.23 13.52 -1.43
CA VAL A 103 -23.91 13.32 -2.02
C VAL A 103 -23.03 14.50 -1.63
N HIS A 104 -21.96 14.26 -0.87
CA HIS A 104 -21.13 15.32 -0.31
C HIS A 104 -20.41 16.09 -1.43
N HIS A 105 -21.00 17.20 -1.87
CA HIS A 105 -20.44 18.15 -2.85
C HIS A 105 -19.54 19.23 -2.20
N GLY A 106 -19.34 19.19 -0.88
CA GLY A 106 -18.46 20.13 -0.16
C GLY A 106 -16.97 19.76 -0.24
N PRO A 107 -16.07 20.68 0.14
CA PRO A 107 -14.62 20.40 0.20
C PRO A 107 -14.32 19.26 1.16
N ARG A 108 -13.50 18.30 0.73
CA ARG A 108 -13.01 17.22 1.60
C ARG A 108 -11.75 17.67 2.33
N THR A 109 -11.62 17.24 3.59
CA THR A 109 -10.45 17.54 4.42
C THR A 109 -9.82 16.27 4.99
N GLY A 110 -8.49 16.24 5.06
CA GLY A 110 -7.74 15.13 5.66
C GLY A 110 -8.03 13.76 5.03
N ALA A 111 -8.29 12.75 5.88
CA ALA A 111 -8.47 11.34 5.51
C ALA A 111 -9.58 11.08 4.46
N GLU A 112 -10.56 11.98 4.34
CA GLU A 112 -11.71 11.84 3.42
C GLU A 112 -11.36 12.17 1.96
N GLY A 113 -10.32 12.97 1.74
CA GLY A 113 -9.86 13.31 0.39
C GLY A 113 -8.93 12.26 -0.21
N HIS A 114 -8.29 11.42 0.60
CA HIS A 114 -7.35 10.43 0.08
C HIS A 114 -8.09 9.30 -0.65
N PRO A 115 -7.53 8.82 -1.78
CA PRO A 115 -8.05 7.66 -2.47
C PRO A 115 -8.41 6.48 -1.55
N ALA A 116 -9.58 5.89 -1.79
CA ALA A 116 -10.05 4.70 -1.10
C ALA A 116 -9.12 3.54 -1.46
N LEU A 117 -8.21 3.17 -0.57
CA LEU A 117 -7.35 2.00 -0.75
C LEU A 117 -8.09 0.78 -0.19
N PRO A 118 -8.26 -0.29 -0.97
CA PRO A 118 -9.07 -1.44 -0.58
C PRO A 118 -8.29 -2.39 0.35
N GLU A 119 -6.96 -2.28 0.34
CA GLU A 119 -6.05 -3.01 1.23
C GLU A 119 -6.26 -2.59 2.68
N GLY A 120 -6.92 -3.47 3.43
CA GLY A 120 -6.94 -3.46 4.88
C GLY A 120 -8.36 -3.27 5.43
N PRO A 121 -8.81 -4.13 6.35
CA PRO A 121 -9.93 -3.78 7.21
C PRO A 121 -9.56 -2.55 8.05
N VAL A 122 -10.57 -1.81 8.47
CA VAL A 122 -10.46 -0.95 9.65
C VAL A 122 -10.00 -1.86 10.79
N ALA A 123 -8.72 -1.73 11.17
CA ALA A 123 -8.04 -2.83 11.85
C ALA A 123 -8.43 -2.82 13.32
N SER A 124 -8.54 -1.64 13.93
CA SER A 124 -9.05 -1.58 15.30
C SER A 124 -10.58 -1.55 15.33
N TRP A 125 -11.15 -2.07 16.41
CA TRP A 125 -12.60 -2.02 16.63
C TRP A 125 -13.10 -0.57 16.69
N ALA A 126 -12.30 0.35 17.24
CA ALA A 126 -12.62 1.77 17.28
C ALA A 126 -12.68 2.40 15.88
N GLU A 127 -11.70 2.13 15.01
CA GLU A 127 -11.72 2.62 13.63
C GLU A 127 -12.92 2.07 12.86
N PHE A 128 -13.25 0.79 13.05
CA PHE A 128 -14.43 0.18 12.42
C PHE A 128 -15.70 0.90 12.84
N LYS A 129 -15.90 1.13 14.14
CA LYS A 129 -17.06 1.86 14.65
C LYS A 129 -17.18 3.26 14.05
N ALA A 130 -16.06 3.96 13.86
CA ALA A 130 -16.01 5.30 13.28
C ALA A 130 -16.29 5.30 11.76
N ALA A 131 -15.76 4.33 11.01
CA ALA A 131 -16.01 4.20 9.58
C ALA A 131 -17.48 3.88 9.27
N SER A 132 -18.10 2.97 10.02
CA SER A 132 -19.52 2.63 9.88
C SER A 132 -20.49 3.71 10.37
N ALA A 133 -20.00 4.76 11.05
CA ALA A 133 -20.83 5.86 11.52
C ALA A 133 -20.94 7.01 10.50
N LYS A 134 -20.16 6.99 9.41
CA LYS A 134 -20.11 8.05 8.40
C LYS A 134 -20.74 7.57 7.08
N GLU A 135 -22.03 7.88 6.93
CA GLU A 135 -22.85 7.93 5.70
C GLU A 135 -23.12 6.61 4.91
N GLU A 136 -24.30 6.59 4.27
CA GLU A 136 -24.88 5.51 3.42
C GLU A 136 -25.10 4.16 4.12
N THR A 137 -25.59 4.15 5.37
CA THR A 137 -25.96 2.91 6.07
C THR A 137 -27.47 2.74 6.18
N VAL A 138 -28.01 1.63 5.69
CA VAL A 138 -29.38 1.18 5.94
C VAL A 138 -29.38 0.18 7.09
N HIS A 139 -30.29 0.36 8.03
CA HIS A 139 -30.47 -0.54 9.17
C HIS A 139 -31.65 -1.49 8.87
N ILE A 140 -31.41 -2.80 8.97
CA ILE A 140 -32.42 -3.85 8.75
C ILE A 140 -32.29 -4.88 9.86
N GLY A 141 -33.23 -4.91 10.81
CA GLY A 141 -33.38 -5.99 11.78
C GLY A 141 -32.11 -6.36 12.59
N GLY A 142 -31.34 -5.37 13.06
CA GLY A 142 -30.10 -5.62 13.81
C GLY A 142 -28.82 -5.62 12.95
N ILE A 143 -28.94 -5.36 11.64
CA ILE A 143 -27.86 -5.37 10.66
C ILE A 143 -27.74 -3.98 10.01
N GLN A 144 -26.50 -3.51 9.86
CA GLN A 144 -26.12 -2.30 9.14
C GLN A 144 -25.54 -2.70 7.79
N VAL A 145 -26.10 -2.17 6.69
CA VAL A 145 -25.57 -2.34 5.34
C VAL A 145 -25.18 -0.98 4.81
N GLY A 146 -23.93 -0.79 4.37
CA GLY A 146 -23.51 0.47 3.78
C GLY A 146 -22.21 0.41 3.02
N PHE A 147 -21.74 1.58 2.58
CA PHE A 147 -20.55 1.72 1.74
C PHE A 147 -19.48 2.60 2.41
N PRO A 148 -18.99 2.27 3.62
CA PRO A 148 -17.93 3.03 4.26
C PRO A 148 -16.72 3.16 3.33
N LYS A 149 -16.40 4.39 2.93
CA LYS A 149 -15.37 4.72 1.93
C LYS A 149 -15.56 4.05 0.56
N GLY A 150 -16.79 3.73 0.17
CA GLY A 150 -17.13 3.06 -1.10
C GLY A 150 -17.10 1.53 -1.04
N ARG A 151 -16.84 0.94 0.14
CA ARG A 151 -16.74 -0.53 0.31
C ARG A 151 -18.06 -1.13 0.77
N PRO A 152 -18.73 -1.97 -0.05
CA PRO A 152 -19.89 -2.72 0.42
C PRO A 152 -19.57 -3.46 1.73
N THR A 153 -20.31 -3.14 2.78
CA THR A 153 -20.10 -3.67 4.13
C THR A 153 -21.43 -4.02 4.77
N ILE A 154 -21.50 -5.24 5.31
CA ILE A 154 -22.61 -5.73 6.13
C ILE A 154 -22.08 -5.95 7.54
N ALA A 155 -22.70 -5.36 8.55
CA ALA A 155 -22.26 -5.44 9.93
C ALA A 155 -23.43 -5.67 10.87
N SER A 156 -23.20 -6.27 12.03
CA SER A 156 -24.20 -6.26 13.10
C SER A 156 -24.26 -4.88 13.77
N ASP A 157 -25.41 -4.51 14.34
CA ASP A 157 -25.60 -3.22 15.03
C ASP A 157 -24.65 -3.04 16.22
N ASP A 158 -24.35 -4.13 16.93
CA ASP A 158 -23.36 -4.16 18.01
C ASP A 158 -21.90 -4.09 17.50
N LYS A 159 -21.72 -4.13 16.17
CA LYS A 159 -20.44 -4.09 15.46
C LYS A 159 -19.49 -5.22 15.87
N ALA A 160 -20.04 -6.32 16.39
CA ALA A 160 -19.29 -7.53 16.68
C ALA A 160 -18.98 -8.31 15.41
N TYR A 161 -19.90 -8.35 14.45
CA TYR A 161 -19.71 -9.00 13.16
C TYR A 161 -19.61 -7.97 12.04
N ALA A 162 -18.71 -8.20 11.09
CA ALA A 162 -18.71 -7.46 9.84
C ALA A 162 -18.17 -8.30 8.68
N PHE A 163 -18.74 -8.11 7.52
CA PHE A 163 -18.24 -8.60 6.25
C PHE A 163 -18.11 -7.42 5.30
N SER A 164 -16.96 -7.30 4.62
CA SER A 164 -16.75 -6.25 3.62
C SER A 164 -16.09 -6.80 2.39
N ILE A 165 -16.44 -6.22 1.25
CA ILE A 165 -15.84 -6.48 -0.06
C ILE A 165 -15.15 -5.21 -0.52
N GLY A 166 -13.90 -5.30 -0.93
CA GLY A 166 -13.17 -4.23 -1.60
C GLY A 166 -12.67 -4.67 -2.97
N LEU A 167 -12.35 -3.69 -3.83
CA LEU A 167 -11.85 -3.95 -5.18
C LEU A 167 -10.58 -3.13 -5.42
N LEU A 168 -9.55 -3.76 -5.99
CA LEU A 168 -8.48 -3.07 -6.71
C LEU A 168 -8.41 -3.62 -8.13
N ALA A 169 -8.71 -2.78 -9.12
CA ALA A 169 -8.48 -3.07 -10.52
C ALA A 169 -7.38 -2.14 -11.03
N GLN A 170 -6.37 -2.70 -11.68
CA GLN A 170 -5.29 -1.97 -12.35
C GLN A 170 -5.08 -2.59 -13.72
N GLU A 171 -5.31 -1.78 -14.75
CA GLU A 171 -5.08 -2.14 -16.14
C GLU A 171 -3.94 -1.27 -16.68
N ASP A 172 -2.92 -1.93 -17.21
CA ASP A 172 -1.73 -1.29 -17.77
C ASP A 172 -1.75 -1.39 -19.28
N VAL A 173 -1.37 -0.30 -19.95
CA VAL A 173 -1.24 -0.25 -21.41
C VAL A 173 -0.04 0.58 -21.79
N GLY A 174 0.78 0.08 -22.70
CA GLY A 174 1.99 0.79 -23.10
C GLY A 174 2.93 -0.07 -23.89
N GLY A 175 4.16 0.40 -24.05
CA GLY A 175 5.16 -0.40 -24.73
C GLY A 175 6.53 0.24 -24.79
N PHE A 176 7.40 -0.47 -25.47
CA PHE A 176 8.82 -0.22 -25.56
C PHE A 176 9.19 0.35 -26.94
N PHE A 177 10.09 1.34 -26.97
CA PHE A 177 10.62 1.92 -28.20
C PHE A 177 12.14 2.08 -28.12
N GLY A 178 12.77 2.09 -29.29
CA GLY A 178 14.23 2.04 -29.41
C GLY A 178 14.84 0.67 -29.10
N MET A 179 14.02 -0.39 -28.96
CA MET A 179 14.47 -1.73 -28.56
C MET A 179 14.76 -2.67 -29.74
N SER A 180 15.62 -2.25 -30.66
CA SER A 180 16.03 -3.09 -31.79
C SER A 180 17.12 -4.09 -31.37
N PRO A 181 17.01 -5.38 -31.75
CA PRO A 181 18.07 -6.34 -31.48
C PRO A 181 19.34 -6.01 -32.26
N ARG A 182 20.51 -6.28 -31.67
CA ARG A 182 21.79 -6.25 -32.39
C ARG A 182 22.00 -7.56 -33.17
N ASN A 183 23.00 -7.61 -34.05
CA ASN A 183 23.36 -8.84 -34.76
C ASN A 183 23.69 -9.96 -33.75
N GLY A 184 22.95 -11.07 -33.85
CA GLY A 184 23.10 -12.22 -32.95
C GLY A 184 22.29 -12.14 -31.64
N GLU A 185 21.47 -11.10 -31.45
CA GLU A 185 20.56 -10.96 -30.31
C GLU A 185 19.09 -11.17 -30.73
N THR A 186 18.27 -11.75 -29.86
CA THR A 186 16.82 -11.76 -30.07
C THR A 186 16.22 -10.45 -29.58
N LYS A 187 15.12 -10.00 -30.19
CA LYS A 187 14.43 -8.81 -29.71
C LYS A 187 13.98 -9.00 -28.27
N GLY A 188 13.57 -10.20 -27.84
CA GLY A 188 12.92 -10.39 -26.53
C GLY A 188 11.48 -9.86 -26.54
N ASN A 189 10.77 -10.02 -25.42
CA ASN A 189 9.38 -9.56 -25.27
C ASN A 189 9.34 -8.05 -24.96
N PHE A 190 9.73 -7.21 -25.92
CA PHE A 190 9.62 -5.76 -25.83
C PHE A 190 8.66 -5.25 -26.91
N ASN A 191 7.37 -5.45 -26.64
CA ASN A 191 6.30 -5.06 -27.55
C ASN A 191 6.19 -3.54 -27.62
N SER A 192 5.94 -3.01 -28.82
CA SER A 192 5.75 -1.56 -29.02
C SER A 192 4.44 -1.04 -28.42
N LEU A 193 3.45 -1.93 -28.29
CA LEU A 193 2.20 -1.71 -27.59
C LEU A 193 1.68 -3.06 -27.08
N THR A 194 1.30 -3.12 -25.82
CA THR A 194 0.70 -4.28 -25.15
C THR A 194 -0.10 -3.79 -23.95
N GLN A 195 -0.90 -4.68 -23.40
CA GLN A 195 -1.71 -4.47 -22.21
C GLN A 195 -1.45 -5.58 -21.19
N ASN A 196 -1.77 -5.32 -19.92
CA ASN A 196 -1.69 -6.29 -18.84
C ASN A 196 -2.66 -5.91 -17.72
N ALA A 197 -3.50 -6.86 -17.31
CA ALA A 197 -4.32 -6.76 -16.12
C ALA A 197 -3.43 -6.96 -14.88
N ARG A 198 -2.78 -5.88 -14.45
CA ARG A 198 -1.69 -5.92 -13.49
C ARG A 198 -2.10 -6.41 -12.10
N ARG A 199 -3.29 -6.00 -11.65
CA ARG A 199 -3.94 -6.42 -10.40
C ARG A 199 -5.44 -6.40 -10.61
N LEU A 200 -6.10 -7.49 -10.25
CA LEU A 200 -7.56 -7.54 -10.21
C LEU A 200 -7.96 -8.28 -8.94
N ARG A 201 -8.00 -7.54 -7.84
CA ARG A 201 -8.10 -8.09 -6.49
C ARG A 201 -9.47 -7.84 -5.88
N LEU A 202 -10.04 -8.89 -5.32
CA LEU A 202 -11.26 -8.81 -4.52
C LEU A 202 -10.90 -9.01 -3.05
N TYR A 203 -10.95 -7.94 -2.26
CA TYR A 203 -10.62 -7.98 -0.84
C TYR A 203 -11.83 -8.44 -0.04
N LEU A 204 -11.84 -9.68 0.42
CA LEU A 204 -12.89 -10.22 1.28
C LEU A 204 -12.41 -10.19 2.73
N SER A 205 -13.14 -9.51 3.60
CA SER A 205 -12.78 -9.38 5.01
C SER A 205 -13.95 -9.75 5.91
N TRP A 206 -13.74 -10.72 6.79
CA TRP A 206 -14.66 -11.10 7.86
C TRP A 206 -14.10 -10.69 9.21
N ARG A 207 -14.91 -10.00 10.01
CA ARG A 207 -14.57 -9.56 11.35
C ARG A 207 -15.50 -10.21 12.36
N TYR A 208 -14.91 -10.74 13.44
CA TYR A 208 -15.59 -11.05 14.68
C TYR A 208 -14.85 -10.42 15.86
N LYS A 209 -15.40 -9.34 16.41
CA LYS A 209 -14.80 -8.52 17.46
C LYS A 209 -13.38 -8.10 17.06
N ASP A 210 -12.36 -8.66 17.69
CA ASP A 210 -10.95 -8.33 17.46
C ASP A 210 -10.26 -9.27 16.45
N TRP A 211 -10.96 -10.31 16.00
CA TRP A 211 -10.47 -11.26 15.02
C TRP A 211 -10.88 -10.83 13.62
N VAL A 212 -9.92 -10.81 12.70
CA VAL A 212 -10.17 -10.42 11.31
C VAL A 212 -9.52 -11.41 10.36
N VAL A 213 -10.34 -12.03 9.50
CA VAL A 213 -9.89 -12.91 8.43
C VAL A 213 -9.94 -12.13 7.12
N ASN A 214 -8.82 -12.08 6.40
CA ASN A 214 -8.77 -11.52 5.05
C ASN A 214 -8.46 -12.63 4.05
N VAL A 215 -9.19 -12.64 2.94
CA VAL A 215 -8.91 -13.49 1.78
C VAL A 215 -9.03 -12.61 0.53
N THR A 216 -7.96 -12.57 -0.25
CA THR A 216 -7.89 -11.73 -1.45
C THR A 216 -7.37 -12.57 -2.63
N PRO A 217 -8.25 -13.14 -3.46
CA PRO A 217 -7.85 -13.63 -4.77
C PRO A 217 -7.35 -12.48 -5.65
N ASP A 218 -6.39 -12.76 -6.51
CA ASP A 218 -5.88 -11.84 -7.53
C ASP A 218 -6.06 -12.50 -8.90
N PHE A 219 -6.91 -11.91 -9.74
CA PHE A 219 -7.14 -12.33 -11.11
C PHE A 219 -6.18 -11.63 -12.09
N GLY A 220 -5.37 -10.70 -11.60
CA GLY A 220 -4.32 -10.04 -12.37
C GLY A 220 -2.98 -10.74 -12.24
N SER A 221 -2.02 -10.32 -13.05
CA SER A 221 -0.69 -10.92 -13.11
C SER A 221 0.41 -9.87 -13.30
N SER A 222 1.61 -10.20 -12.83
CA SER A 222 2.78 -9.33 -13.02
C SER A 222 3.49 -9.59 -14.36
N SER A 223 3.13 -10.67 -15.07
CA SER A 223 3.85 -11.09 -16.27
C SER A 223 2.99 -11.60 -17.43
N VAL A 224 1.85 -12.22 -17.14
CA VAL A 224 0.97 -12.79 -18.18
C VAL A 224 -0.47 -12.81 -17.69
N ASP A 225 -1.36 -12.20 -18.46
CA ASP A 225 -2.80 -12.18 -18.20
C ASP A 225 -3.38 -13.59 -18.02
N GLY A 226 -4.45 -13.69 -17.22
CA GLY A 226 -5.23 -14.92 -17.05
C GLY A 226 -4.70 -15.90 -15.99
N THR A 227 -3.64 -15.55 -15.27
CA THR A 227 -3.20 -16.35 -14.10
C THR A 227 -3.94 -15.90 -12.85
N VAL A 228 -4.70 -16.81 -12.22
CA VAL A 228 -5.34 -16.54 -10.93
C VAL A 228 -4.41 -16.95 -9.80
N GLY A 229 -4.14 -16.00 -8.90
CA GLY A 229 -3.29 -16.18 -7.74
C GLY A 229 -3.98 -15.82 -6.42
N LEU A 230 -3.24 -16.00 -5.34
CA LEU A 230 -3.59 -15.49 -4.02
C LEU A 230 -2.76 -14.24 -3.76
N PHE A 231 -3.39 -13.14 -3.34
CA PHE A 231 -2.67 -11.98 -2.80
C PHE A 231 -2.42 -12.18 -1.29
N GLU A 232 -3.48 -12.51 -0.55
CA GLU A 232 -3.41 -12.82 0.87
C GLU A 232 -4.54 -13.75 1.33
N ALA A 233 -4.25 -14.55 2.35
CA ALA A 233 -5.21 -15.33 3.13
C ALA A 233 -4.68 -15.43 4.57
N ASN A 234 -5.16 -14.57 5.47
CA ASN A 234 -4.59 -14.41 6.81
C ASN A 234 -5.65 -14.21 7.89
N LEU A 235 -5.29 -14.57 9.12
CA LEU A 235 -6.01 -14.27 10.34
C LEU A 235 -5.21 -13.22 11.13
N ASN A 236 -5.90 -12.18 11.57
CA ASN A 236 -5.34 -11.11 12.38
C ASN A 236 -6.06 -11.00 13.71
N TYR A 237 -5.28 -10.79 14.77
CA TYR A 237 -5.79 -10.38 16.07
C TYR A 237 -5.45 -8.91 16.33
N THR A 238 -6.46 -8.11 16.62
CA THR A 238 -6.41 -6.63 16.70
C THR A 238 -6.89 -6.08 18.04
N GLY A 239 -7.04 -6.94 19.06
CA GLY A 239 -7.56 -6.56 20.38
C GLY A 239 -6.53 -5.86 21.26
N LEU A 240 -5.26 -5.87 20.85
CA LEU A 240 -4.18 -5.15 21.50
C LEU A 240 -4.08 -3.72 20.95
N ARG A 241 -3.88 -2.74 21.83
CA ARG A 241 -3.74 -1.35 21.40
C ARG A 241 -2.57 -1.20 20.43
N ASN A 242 -2.88 -0.70 19.24
CA ASN A 242 -1.96 -0.44 18.15
C ASN A 242 -1.05 -1.62 17.78
N THR A 243 -1.48 -2.85 18.04
CA THR A 243 -0.75 -4.06 17.66
C THR A 243 -1.63 -4.93 16.80
N THR A 244 -1.07 -5.42 15.70
CA THR A 244 -1.69 -6.46 14.88
C THR A 244 -0.82 -7.71 14.98
N LEU A 245 -1.39 -8.83 15.42
CA LEU A 245 -0.75 -10.14 15.33
C LEU A 245 -1.34 -10.88 14.13
N THR A 246 -0.50 -11.44 13.26
CA THR A 246 -0.92 -12.03 11.99
C THR A 246 -0.37 -13.43 11.83
N VAL A 247 -1.21 -14.34 11.35
CA VAL A 247 -0.83 -15.67 10.86
C VAL A 247 -1.50 -15.95 9.52
N GLY A 248 -0.73 -16.47 8.56
CA GLY A 248 -1.23 -16.92 7.26
C GLY A 248 -0.43 -16.36 6.10
N TYR A 249 -1.01 -16.36 4.91
CA TYR A 249 -0.38 -15.88 3.69
C TYR A 249 -0.62 -14.38 3.54
N PHE A 250 0.44 -13.58 3.55
CA PHE A 250 0.37 -12.16 3.24
C PHE A 250 1.75 -11.65 2.82
N GLN A 251 1.90 -10.33 2.68
CA GLN A 251 3.17 -9.68 2.40
C GLN A 251 3.70 -8.98 3.68
N PRO A 252 4.64 -9.58 4.43
CA PRO A 252 5.44 -8.84 5.40
C PRO A 252 6.21 -7.70 4.73
N ARG A 253 6.26 -6.53 5.38
CA ARG A 253 6.84 -5.30 4.81
C ARG A 253 8.10 -4.94 5.60
N MET A 254 9.26 -4.84 4.93
CA MET A 254 10.48 -4.32 5.56
C MET A 254 10.89 -2.93 5.07
N GLU A 255 10.40 -2.51 3.92
CA GLU A 255 10.73 -1.25 3.24
C GLU A 255 9.58 -0.23 3.34
N GLU A 256 9.87 1.07 3.15
CA GLU A 256 8.85 2.12 3.13
C GLU A 256 8.03 2.05 1.85
N GLU A 257 8.72 1.94 0.71
CA GLU A 257 8.13 1.70 -0.60
C GLU A 257 7.27 0.42 -0.60
N SER A 258 7.75 -0.62 0.10
CA SER A 258 6.97 -1.83 0.25
C SER A 258 5.74 -1.69 1.13
N ALA A 259 5.83 -0.78 2.10
CA ALA A 259 4.78 -0.51 3.04
C ALA A 259 3.71 0.44 2.48
N GLU A 260 3.98 1.15 1.40
CA GLU A 260 2.94 1.75 0.58
C GLU A 260 1.95 0.67 0.08
N ARG A 261 0.68 1.04 0.03
CA ARG A 261 -0.36 0.17 -0.54
C ARG A 261 -0.21 0.14 -2.05
N SER A 262 -0.57 -0.97 -2.69
CA SER A 262 -0.38 -1.10 -4.15
C SER A 262 -1.13 -0.08 -5.01
N GLY A 263 -2.21 0.50 -4.47
CA GLY A 263 -2.91 1.62 -5.12
C GLY A 263 -2.29 2.99 -4.89
N ALA A 264 -1.27 3.10 -4.04
CA ALA A 264 -0.68 4.35 -3.57
C ALA A 264 0.67 4.72 -4.22
N PHE A 265 1.33 3.78 -4.89
CA PHE A 265 2.65 3.98 -5.50
C PHE A 265 2.68 5.22 -6.41
N GLU A 266 3.78 5.96 -6.42
CA GLU A 266 4.00 7.04 -7.39
C GLU A 266 4.24 6.57 -8.82
N PHE A 267 4.75 5.37 -9.01
CA PHE A 267 5.04 4.77 -10.31
C PHE A 267 4.27 3.46 -10.46
N LEU A 268 4.09 3.01 -11.71
CA LEU A 268 3.41 1.77 -12.02
C LEU A 268 4.06 0.56 -11.34
N GLU A 269 5.38 0.60 -11.19
CA GLU A 269 6.17 -0.41 -10.49
C GLU A 269 7.10 0.17 -9.44
N ARG A 270 7.45 -0.70 -8.49
CA ARG A 270 8.44 -0.40 -7.47
C ARG A 270 9.85 -0.35 -8.07
N PRO A 271 10.81 0.30 -7.40
CA PRO A 271 12.20 0.23 -7.77
C PRO A 271 12.71 -1.20 -7.67
N THR A 272 13.55 -1.63 -8.60
CA THR A 272 13.96 -3.04 -8.71
C THR A 272 14.66 -3.57 -7.46
N ILE A 273 15.50 -2.76 -6.80
CA ILE A 273 16.14 -3.18 -5.54
C ILE A 273 15.11 -3.54 -4.48
N VAL A 274 14.03 -2.75 -4.35
CA VAL A 274 12.93 -3.00 -3.40
C VAL A 274 12.18 -4.27 -3.77
N ASP A 275 11.94 -4.52 -5.05
CA ASP A 275 11.26 -5.75 -5.49
C ASP A 275 12.10 -7.00 -5.22
N LEU A 276 13.41 -6.95 -5.45
CA LEU A 276 14.31 -8.06 -5.16
C LEU A 276 14.35 -8.37 -3.65
N VAL A 277 14.66 -7.37 -2.83
CA VAL A 277 14.87 -7.57 -1.40
C VAL A 277 13.59 -8.00 -0.69
N ARG A 278 12.43 -7.39 -1.00
CA ARG A 278 11.15 -7.83 -0.42
C ARG A 278 10.86 -9.30 -0.77
N ASN A 279 11.22 -9.75 -1.97
CA ASN A 279 10.81 -11.07 -2.45
C ASN A 279 11.59 -12.22 -1.81
N LEU A 280 12.76 -11.94 -1.20
CA LEU A 280 13.57 -12.92 -0.48
C LEU A 280 12.74 -13.67 0.56
N ALA A 281 12.24 -12.99 1.60
CA ALA A 281 11.39 -13.61 2.61
C ALA A 281 10.04 -12.90 2.86
N GLY A 282 9.76 -11.75 2.21
CA GLY A 282 8.54 -10.97 2.44
C GLY A 282 7.55 -10.90 1.27
N GLY A 283 7.82 -11.55 0.13
CA GLY A 283 7.03 -11.38 -1.09
C GLY A 283 5.55 -11.80 -0.97
N VAL A 284 4.71 -11.39 -1.94
CA VAL A 284 3.26 -11.63 -1.91
C VAL A 284 2.91 -13.12 -1.81
N ALA A 285 1.85 -13.36 -1.03
CA ALA A 285 1.33 -14.64 -0.56
C ALA A 285 2.39 -15.52 0.11
N ARG A 286 3.19 -14.95 1.00
CA ARG A 286 4.17 -15.66 1.83
C ARG A 286 3.54 -16.07 3.15
N PHE A 287 3.64 -17.35 3.50
CA PHE A 287 3.23 -17.81 4.83
C PHE A 287 4.07 -17.08 5.88
N SER A 288 3.40 -16.50 6.88
CA SER A 288 4.03 -15.62 7.85
C SER A 288 3.32 -15.71 9.20
N VAL A 289 4.08 -15.62 10.28
CA VAL A 289 3.60 -15.54 11.67
C VAL A 289 4.38 -14.46 12.40
N GLY A 290 3.69 -13.52 13.02
CA GLY A 290 4.35 -12.43 13.75
C GLY A 290 3.41 -11.28 14.04
N GLY A 291 3.97 -10.08 14.15
CA GLY A 291 3.15 -8.90 14.40
C GLY A 291 3.86 -7.58 14.11
N GLU A 292 3.04 -6.54 14.12
CA GLU A 292 3.45 -5.15 14.01
C GLU A 292 2.85 -4.35 15.17
N HIS A 293 3.60 -3.37 15.66
CA HIS A 293 3.13 -2.40 16.63
C HIS A 293 3.47 -1.00 16.12
N TYR A 294 2.51 -0.09 16.19
CA TYR A 294 2.67 1.28 15.72
C TYR A 294 2.25 2.30 16.78
N GLU A 295 2.90 3.45 16.74
CA GLU A 295 2.58 4.61 17.55
C GLU A 295 2.69 5.84 16.66
N LYS A 296 2.28 7.01 17.18
CA LYS A 296 2.28 8.27 16.40
C LYS A 296 3.62 8.62 15.75
N ARG A 297 4.72 8.13 16.34
CA ARG A 297 6.10 8.49 15.99
C ARG A 297 6.95 7.32 15.52
N TRP A 298 6.52 6.08 15.70
CA TRP A 298 7.35 4.93 15.37
C TRP A 298 6.52 3.67 15.11
N LEU A 299 7.12 2.73 14.40
CA LEU A 299 6.56 1.42 14.10
C LEU A 299 7.68 0.38 14.21
N VAL A 300 7.34 -0.79 14.74
CA VAL A 300 8.19 -1.98 14.67
C VAL A 300 7.38 -3.16 14.17
N SER A 301 7.97 -4.00 13.34
CA SER A 301 7.35 -5.24 12.90
C SER A 301 8.37 -6.37 12.80
N GLY A 302 7.89 -7.58 12.99
CA GLY A 302 8.70 -8.79 12.93
C GLY A 302 7.85 -9.99 12.57
N TYR A 303 8.30 -10.75 11.57
CA TYR A 303 7.60 -11.93 11.08
C TYR A 303 8.59 -13.05 10.80
N PHE A 304 8.25 -14.24 11.28
CA PHE A 304 8.81 -15.48 10.79
C PHE A 304 8.04 -15.91 9.55
N THR A 305 8.73 -16.37 8.51
CA THR A 305 8.18 -16.57 7.16
C THR A 305 8.55 -17.94 6.60
N GLY A 306 7.69 -18.50 5.75
CA GLY A 306 7.86 -19.80 5.13
C GLY A 306 7.78 -19.78 3.60
N GLN A 307 7.18 -20.82 3.02
CA GLN A 307 6.95 -20.91 1.58
C GLN A 307 5.89 -19.89 1.11
N LYS A 308 5.98 -19.44 -0.15
CA LYS A 308 4.85 -18.78 -0.81
C LYS A 308 3.79 -19.79 -1.21
N PHE A 309 2.54 -19.34 -1.23
CA PHE A 309 1.43 -20.08 -1.79
C PHE A 309 1.70 -20.39 -3.26
N GLY A 310 1.54 -21.67 -3.64
CA GLY A 310 1.70 -22.13 -5.03
C GLY A 310 3.14 -22.43 -5.48
N ASP A 311 4.18 -22.12 -4.69
CA ASP A 311 5.58 -22.41 -5.09
C ASP A 311 5.78 -23.91 -5.39
N ARG A 312 5.27 -24.79 -4.53
CA ARG A 312 5.39 -26.25 -4.69
C ARG A 312 4.57 -26.82 -5.85
N SER A 313 3.63 -26.03 -6.37
CA SER A 313 2.90 -26.37 -7.60
C SER A 313 3.67 -25.95 -8.85
N LYS A 314 4.47 -24.89 -8.76
CA LYS A 314 5.34 -24.42 -9.85
C LYS A 314 6.62 -25.24 -9.97
N ASP A 315 7.16 -25.68 -8.85
CA ASP A 315 8.29 -26.61 -8.77
C ASP A 315 7.96 -27.75 -7.82
N THR A 316 7.55 -28.89 -8.39
CA THR A 316 7.21 -30.11 -7.65
C THR A 316 8.44 -30.86 -7.14
N THR A 317 9.65 -30.42 -7.49
CA THR A 317 10.91 -31.03 -7.07
C THR A 317 11.43 -30.47 -5.74
N ILE A 318 10.77 -29.46 -5.17
CA ILE A 318 11.09 -28.92 -3.86
C ILE A 318 10.85 -29.98 -2.78
N VAL A 319 11.95 -30.48 -2.20
CA VAL A 319 11.95 -31.47 -1.11
C VAL A 319 12.03 -30.82 0.27
N ASP A 320 12.69 -29.66 0.38
CA ASP A 320 12.72 -28.86 1.60
C ASP A 320 12.35 -27.40 1.32
N SER A 321 11.46 -26.86 2.17
CA SER A 321 10.79 -25.58 1.98
C SER A 321 11.54 -24.40 2.59
N GLN A 322 11.50 -23.26 1.90
CA GLN A 322 12.15 -22.04 2.34
C GLN A 322 11.63 -21.59 3.70
N THR A 323 12.54 -21.11 4.56
CA THR A 323 12.22 -20.48 5.84
C THR A 323 13.06 -19.22 6.03
N GLY A 324 12.45 -18.18 6.57
CA GLY A 324 13.11 -16.89 6.76
C GLY A 324 12.44 -16.00 7.78
N ALA A 325 12.88 -14.76 7.88
CA ALA A 325 12.25 -13.72 8.68
C ALA A 325 12.35 -12.35 8.01
N VAL A 326 11.48 -11.45 8.46
CA VAL A 326 11.40 -10.06 8.03
C VAL A 326 11.24 -9.20 9.28
N ILE A 327 12.05 -8.16 9.41
CA ILE A 327 11.96 -7.17 10.49
C ILE A 327 11.99 -5.75 9.92
N ARG A 328 11.30 -4.83 10.60
CA ARG A 328 11.29 -3.41 10.27
C ARG A 328 11.23 -2.57 11.53
N ALA A 329 11.95 -1.47 11.53
CA ALA A 329 11.76 -0.38 12.46
C ALA A 329 11.71 0.94 11.69
N ALA A 330 10.72 1.77 11.97
CA ALA A 330 10.56 3.06 11.32
C ALA A 330 10.13 4.12 12.33
N GLY A 331 10.51 5.37 12.09
CA GLY A 331 10.29 6.47 13.00
C GLY A 331 10.12 7.81 12.28
N ARG A 332 9.50 8.75 12.97
CA ARG A 332 9.29 10.13 12.52
C ARG A 332 9.96 11.11 13.49
N PRO A 333 11.30 11.25 13.46
CA PRO A 333 12.02 12.09 14.42
C PRO A 333 11.51 13.53 14.43
N TYR A 334 10.99 14.03 13.31
CA TYR A 334 10.42 15.36 13.23
C TYR A 334 9.11 15.37 12.44
N VAL A 335 8.09 16.03 13.00
CA VAL A 335 6.82 16.28 12.32
C VAL A 335 6.31 17.66 12.72
N SER A 336 5.84 18.41 11.74
CA SER A 336 5.09 19.65 11.89
C SER A 336 4.00 19.69 10.81
N LYS A 337 3.24 20.78 10.74
CA LYS A 337 2.23 20.99 9.69
C LYS A 337 2.85 20.87 8.29
N ASP A 338 4.04 21.45 8.10
CA ASP A 338 4.66 21.55 6.78
C ASP A 338 5.77 20.52 6.55
N ILE A 339 6.31 19.90 7.59
CA ILE A 339 7.47 19.02 7.47
C ILE A 339 7.19 17.66 8.09
N ASP A 340 7.61 16.60 7.43
CA ASP A 340 7.61 15.23 7.94
C ASP A 340 8.95 14.58 7.60
N VAL A 341 9.66 14.08 8.60
CA VAL A 341 10.91 13.35 8.41
C VAL A 341 10.67 11.91 8.81
N HIS A 342 10.89 10.98 7.89
CA HIS A 342 10.86 9.55 8.11
C HIS A 342 12.29 9.00 8.10
N VAL A 343 12.59 8.14 9.07
CA VAL A 343 13.81 7.35 9.13
C VAL A 343 13.41 5.92 9.47
N GLY A 344 13.91 4.95 8.72
CA GLY A 344 13.65 3.54 8.97
C GLY A 344 14.84 2.66 8.64
N ALA A 345 14.73 1.41 9.05
CA ALA A 345 15.61 0.34 8.63
C ALA A 345 14.81 -0.97 8.58
N GLY A 346 15.11 -1.78 7.57
CA GLY A 346 14.51 -3.08 7.37
C GLY A 346 15.56 -4.13 7.16
N ALA A 347 15.25 -5.37 7.53
CA ALA A 347 16.05 -6.52 7.17
C ALA A 347 15.17 -7.73 6.87
N THR A 348 15.61 -8.55 5.93
CA THR A 348 15.02 -9.84 5.60
C THR A 348 16.13 -10.87 5.52
N SER A 349 15.85 -12.09 5.95
CA SER A 349 16.80 -13.19 5.87
C SER A 349 16.07 -14.48 5.55
N VAL A 350 16.59 -15.23 4.60
CA VAL A 350 16.22 -16.60 4.31
C VAL A 350 17.27 -17.50 4.94
N PHE A 351 16.96 -18.05 6.10
CA PHE A 351 17.86 -18.95 6.84
C PHE A 351 17.99 -20.32 6.19
N LYS A 352 17.00 -20.68 5.36
CA LYS A 352 16.94 -21.95 4.65
C LYS A 352 16.32 -21.71 3.29
N VAL A 353 17.10 -21.83 2.23
CA VAL A 353 16.62 -21.73 0.84
C VAL A 353 15.88 -23.01 0.45
N ASN A 354 14.95 -22.93 -0.51
CA ASN A 354 14.34 -24.12 -1.09
C ASN A 354 15.42 -25.10 -1.59
N GLU A 355 15.18 -26.39 -1.37
CA GLU A 355 16.08 -27.45 -1.81
C GLU A 355 15.37 -28.35 -2.81
N ASN A 356 16.03 -28.62 -3.93
CA ASN A 356 15.60 -29.57 -4.94
C ASN A 356 16.75 -30.52 -5.33
N SER A 357 16.57 -31.30 -6.40
CA SER A 357 17.59 -32.25 -6.88
C SER A 357 18.93 -31.61 -7.27
N SER A 358 18.96 -30.29 -7.50
CA SER A 358 20.16 -29.51 -7.81
C SER A 358 20.75 -28.81 -6.57
N GLY A 359 20.26 -29.13 -5.37
CA GLY A 359 20.65 -28.51 -4.11
C GLY A 359 19.90 -27.21 -3.83
N ARG A 360 20.52 -26.33 -3.05
CA ARG A 360 19.94 -25.03 -2.66
C ARG A 360 20.41 -23.95 -3.61
N GLN A 361 19.54 -23.57 -4.53
CA GLN A 361 19.82 -22.58 -5.56
C GLN A 361 18.83 -21.41 -5.51
N LEU A 362 19.31 -20.24 -5.91
CA LEU A 362 18.49 -19.05 -6.09
C LEU A 362 19.00 -18.25 -7.29
N LYS A 363 18.11 -17.50 -7.92
CA LYS A 363 18.47 -16.48 -8.90
C LYS A 363 17.80 -15.17 -8.50
N LEU A 364 18.57 -14.09 -8.43
CA LEU A 364 18.03 -12.73 -8.37
C LEU A 364 17.83 -12.26 -9.82
N SER A 365 16.63 -11.84 -10.16
CA SER A 365 16.25 -11.38 -11.49
C SER A 365 15.05 -10.47 -11.34
N ASP A 366 15.00 -9.40 -12.12
CA ASP A 366 13.83 -8.53 -12.16
C ASP A 366 13.68 -7.87 -13.54
N ASN A 367 12.51 -7.29 -13.76
CA ASN A 367 12.18 -6.50 -14.93
C ASN A 367 12.69 -5.06 -14.79
N MET A 368 12.57 -4.25 -15.86
CA MET A 368 13.15 -2.91 -15.90
C MET A 368 12.23 -1.83 -15.30
N GLU A 369 11.58 -2.17 -14.19
CA GLU A 369 10.59 -1.33 -13.50
C GLU A 369 9.40 -0.95 -14.41
N VAL A 370 9.02 -1.85 -15.31
CA VAL A 370 7.88 -1.73 -16.23
C VAL A 370 6.97 -2.97 -16.06
N PRO A 371 5.64 -2.84 -16.06
CA PRO A 371 4.72 -3.94 -15.72
C PRO A 371 4.08 -4.64 -16.93
N LEU A 372 4.80 -4.88 -18.03
CA LEU A 372 4.21 -5.33 -19.30
C LEU A 372 4.62 -6.76 -19.71
N GLY A 373 5.09 -7.55 -18.74
CA GLY A 373 5.48 -8.94 -18.97
C GLY A 373 6.74 -9.09 -19.83
N GLU A 374 7.56 -8.05 -19.87
CA GLU A 374 8.75 -8.01 -20.69
C GLU A 374 9.84 -9.01 -20.26
N THR A 375 10.84 -9.18 -21.11
CA THR A 375 12.00 -10.01 -20.79
C THR A 375 12.85 -9.34 -19.71
N SER A 376 13.01 -10.02 -18.55
CA SER A 376 13.96 -9.62 -17.51
C SER A 376 15.38 -9.56 -18.06
N LEU A 377 16.01 -8.40 -17.93
CA LEU A 377 17.40 -8.17 -18.34
C LEU A 377 18.39 -8.18 -17.18
N LEU A 378 17.94 -7.82 -15.98
CA LEU A 378 18.74 -7.85 -14.76
C LEU A 378 18.78 -9.27 -14.20
N THR A 379 19.97 -9.75 -13.84
CA THR A 379 20.18 -11.10 -13.32
C THR A 379 21.44 -11.15 -12.46
N SER A 380 21.45 -11.97 -11.40
CA SER A 380 22.68 -12.38 -10.71
C SER A 380 23.36 -13.60 -11.36
N GLY A 381 22.64 -14.28 -12.26
CA GLY A 381 22.92 -15.67 -12.61
C GLY A 381 22.45 -16.64 -11.52
N ALA A 382 22.52 -17.95 -11.81
CA ALA A 382 22.17 -18.97 -10.83
C ALA A 382 23.22 -19.01 -9.71
N LEU A 383 22.77 -18.81 -8.48
CA LEU A 383 23.58 -18.91 -7.28
C LEU A 383 23.39 -20.32 -6.72
N THR A 384 24.46 -21.11 -6.70
CA THR A 384 24.47 -22.48 -6.15
C THR A 384 24.97 -22.49 -4.70
N ASP A 385 24.72 -23.59 -4.01
CA ASP A 385 25.18 -23.90 -2.64
C ASP A 385 24.85 -22.81 -1.63
N VAL A 386 23.68 -22.19 -1.75
CA VAL A 386 23.27 -21.07 -0.89
C VAL A 386 22.78 -21.60 0.46
N ALA A 387 23.56 -21.33 1.52
CA ALA A 387 23.19 -21.62 2.89
C ALA A 387 22.16 -20.60 3.40
N GLN A 388 22.46 -19.32 3.22
CA GLN A 388 21.64 -18.20 3.68
C GLN A 388 21.73 -17.04 2.69
N ILE A 389 20.62 -16.33 2.51
CA ILE A 389 20.61 -15.02 1.84
C ILE A 389 19.87 -14.01 2.71
N TRP A 390 20.40 -12.80 2.81
CA TRP A 390 19.79 -11.73 3.59
C TRP A 390 19.91 -10.40 2.86
N ALA A 391 19.05 -9.46 3.20
CA ALA A 391 19.17 -8.08 2.77
C ALA A 391 18.84 -7.15 3.94
N ALA A 392 19.55 -6.03 4.05
CA ALA A 392 19.30 -5.03 5.07
C ALA A 392 19.62 -3.63 4.55
N GLY A 393 18.93 -2.62 5.06
CA GLY A 393 19.07 -1.28 4.51
C GLY A 393 18.31 -0.17 5.25
N PRO A 394 18.81 1.07 5.22
CA PRO A 394 18.12 2.24 5.73
C PRO A 394 17.07 2.80 4.75
N GLN A 395 16.07 3.49 5.31
CA GLN A 395 15.01 4.24 4.64
C GLN A 395 15.05 5.69 5.11
N LEU A 396 14.94 6.64 4.19
CA LEU A 396 14.86 8.06 4.51
C LEU A 396 13.82 8.74 3.62
N ALA A 397 12.97 9.58 4.23
CA ALA A 397 12.08 10.42 3.47
C ALA A 397 11.81 11.77 4.16
N LEU A 398 11.64 12.81 3.35
CA LEU A 398 11.35 14.17 3.76
C LEU A 398 10.16 14.69 2.95
N ARG A 399 9.06 14.95 3.64
CA ARG A 399 7.97 15.76 3.10
C ARG A 399 8.18 17.20 3.52
N TRP A 400 8.20 18.12 2.56
CA TRP A 400 8.11 19.55 2.79
C TRP A 400 6.96 20.15 1.99
N LYS A 401 5.88 20.51 2.69
CA LYS A 401 4.60 20.95 2.12
C LYS A 401 4.09 19.93 1.09
N ARG A 402 4.14 20.29 -0.20
CA ARG A 402 3.69 19.52 -1.37
C ARG A 402 4.79 18.69 -2.03
N PHE A 403 6.03 18.88 -1.59
CA PHE A 403 7.17 18.13 -2.06
C PHE A 403 7.44 16.94 -1.12
N LEU A 404 7.69 15.77 -1.69
CA LEU A 404 8.14 14.58 -0.96
C LEU A 404 9.38 14.04 -1.67
N LEU A 405 10.46 13.86 -0.93
CA LEU A 405 11.67 13.17 -1.36
C LEU A 405 11.82 11.91 -0.52
N LYS A 406 12.02 10.75 -1.13
CA LYS A 406 12.31 9.50 -0.44
C LYS A 406 13.42 8.72 -1.12
N GLY A 407 14.12 7.90 -0.36
CA GLY A 407 15.14 7.02 -0.87
C GLY A 407 15.48 5.92 0.11
N GLU A 408 15.89 4.80 -0.45
CA GLU A 408 16.29 3.61 0.29
C GLU A 408 17.53 3.02 -0.36
N TYR A 409 18.37 2.38 0.46
CA TYR A 409 19.54 1.63 0.01
C TYR A 409 19.52 0.27 0.70
N TYR A 410 19.89 -0.78 -0.02
CA TYR A 410 19.96 -2.12 0.53
C TYR A 410 21.23 -2.82 0.08
N HIS A 411 21.83 -3.56 1.01
CA HIS A 411 22.87 -4.53 0.74
C HIS A 411 22.28 -5.94 0.85
N ILE A 412 22.58 -6.80 -0.12
CA ILE A 412 22.18 -8.21 -0.16
C ILE A 412 23.41 -9.06 0.05
N GLY A 413 23.43 -9.86 1.11
CA GLY A 413 24.50 -10.82 1.38
C GLY A 413 24.07 -12.25 1.08
N VAL A 414 24.91 -13.00 0.36
CA VAL A 414 24.71 -14.43 0.06
C VAL A 414 25.83 -15.22 0.71
N GLN A 415 25.47 -16.06 1.67
CA GLN A 415 26.38 -17.01 2.30
C GLN A 415 26.21 -18.38 1.65
N ARG A 416 27.33 -18.99 1.29
CA ARG A 416 27.35 -20.33 0.70
C ARG A 416 27.91 -21.35 1.66
N ASP A 417 27.33 -22.55 1.63
CA ASP A 417 27.85 -23.68 2.40
C ASP A 417 29.10 -24.24 1.70
N HIS A 418 30.03 -24.80 2.47
CA HIS A 418 31.30 -25.32 1.96
C HIS A 418 31.25 -26.83 1.68
N GLN A 419 30.06 -27.42 1.56
CA GLN A 419 29.94 -28.87 1.46
C GLN A 419 29.92 -29.40 0.01
N ALA A 420 30.76 -30.41 -0.20
CA ALA A 420 30.82 -31.38 -1.29
C ALA A 420 31.38 -30.96 -2.67
N GLN A 421 31.82 -29.71 -2.87
CA GLN A 421 32.60 -29.32 -4.05
C GLN A 421 34.10 -29.24 -3.69
N THR A 422 34.98 -29.66 -4.60
CA THR A 422 36.44 -29.51 -4.47
C THR A 422 36.91 -28.04 -4.52
N VAL A 423 35.99 -27.10 -4.72
CA VAL A 423 36.23 -25.66 -4.84
C VAL A 423 35.40 -24.92 -3.79
N HIS A 424 36.06 -24.08 -3.00
CA HIS A 424 35.42 -23.20 -2.03
C HIS A 424 34.78 -22.00 -2.75
N LEU A 425 33.45 -21.89 -2.69
CA LEU A 425 32.73 -20.75 -3.24
C LEU A 425 32.70 -19.57 -2.25
N PRO A 426 33.11 -18.36 -2.65
CA PRO A 426 33.05 -17.21 -1.77
C PRO A 426 31.60 -16.76 -1.54
N SER A 427 31.39 -16.08 -0.40
CA SER A 427 30.17 -15.30 -0.16
C SER A 427 30.09 -14.14 -1.14
N LEU A 428 28.87 -13.70 -1.44
CA LEU A 428 28.61 -12.63 -2.42
C LEU A 428 27.89 -11.47 -1.74
N GLY A 429 28.11 -10.28 -2.27
CA GLY A 429 27.41 -9.06 -1.91
C GLY A 429 26.83 -8.39 -3.16
N PHE A 430 25.64 -7.84 -3.04
CA PHE A 430 25.00 -7.02 -4.07
C PHE A 430 24.42 -5.76 -3.43
N ASP A 431 24.27 -4.70 -4.20
CA ASP A 431 23.85 -3.41 -3.69
C ASP A 431 22.81 -2.78 -4.61
N GLY A 432 21.92 -1.99 -4.02
CA GLY A 432 21.03 -1.15 -4.82
C GLY A 432 20.39 -0.06 -4.01
N TRP A 433 19.90 0.94 -4.71
CA TRP A 433 19.24 2.09 -4.11
C TRP A 433 18.29 2.75 -5.09
N TYR A 434 17.43 3.60 -4.57
CA TYR A 434 16.68 4.55 -5.37
C TYR A 434 16.49 5.87 -4.62
N VAL A 435 16.25 6.92 -5.38
CA VAL A 435 15.74 8.20 -4.89
C VAL A 435 14.55 8.58 -5.74
N ALA A 436 13.43 8.91 -5.10
CA ALA A 436 12.20 9.34 -5.74
C ALA A 436 11.73 10.69 -5.17
N ALA A 437 11.26 11.57 -6.05
CA ALA A 437 10.71 12.86 -5.73
C ALA A 437 9.30 12.98 -6.28
N ASN A 438 8.40 13.57 -5.49
CA ASN A 438 7.00 13.76 -5.82
C ASN A 438 6.61 15.21 -5.51
N TYR A 439 5.85 15.84 -6.42
CA TYR A 439 5.31 17.17 -6.20
C TYR A 439 3.82 17.22 -6.53
N THR A 440 3.00 17.51 -5.52
CA THR A 440 1.55 17.63 -5.68
C THR A 440 1.17 19.02 -6.25
N LEU A 441 0.79 19.05 -7.52
CA LEU A 441 0.35 20.24 -8.26
C LEU A 441 -1.06 20.67 -7.82
N LEU A 442 -2.00 19.73 -7.74
CA LEU A 442 -3.40 19.97 -7.38
C LEU A 442 -3.82 19.03 -6.24
N GLY A 443 -4.73 19.49 -5.39
CA GLY A 443 -5.17 18.75 -4.19
C GLY A 443 -4.29 19.01 -2.96
N THR A 444 -4.40 18.11 -1.98
CA THR A 444 -3.62 18.14 -0.73
C THR A 444 -2.35 17.29 -0.88
N PRO A 445 -1.26 17.64 -0.18
CA PRO A 445 0.00 16.88 -0.26
C PRO A 445 -0.17 15.42 0.15
N ARG A 446 0.76 14.56 -0.28
CA ARG A 446 0.92 13.21 0.28
C ARG A 446 0.97 13.25 1.80
N VAL A 447 0.28 12.32 2.45
CA VAL A 447 0.17 12.23 3.91
C VAL A 447 0.91 10.99 4.42
N TYR A 448 1.43 11.06 5.63
CA TYR A 448 2.08 9.92 6.28
C TYR A 448 1.06 9.08 7.05
N SER A 449 1.06 7.77 6.81
CA SER A 449 0.27 6.79 7.57
C SER A 449 1.10 6.26 8.74
N GLU A 450 0.72 6.62 9.97
CA GLU A 450 1.38 6.14 11.21
C GLU A 450 1.33 4.61 11.32
N LYS A 451 0.24 4.02 10.85
CA LYS A 451 -0.03 2.58 10.91
C LYS A 451 0.86 1.74 10.00
N THR A 452 1.20 2.25 8.82
CA THR A 452 2.08 1.54 7.87
C THR A 452 3.50 2.09 7.87
N ALA A 453 3.73 3.19 8.61
CA ALA A 453 4.96 3.96 8.56
C ALA A 453 5.42 4.26 7.13
N ALA A 454 4.49 4.75 6.29
CA ALA A 454 4.74 5.05 4.88
C ALA A 454 3.89 6.22 4.42
N PHE A 455 4.31 6.91 3.36
CA PHE A 455 3.53 7.94 2.71
C PHE A 455 2.37 7.32 1.89
N THR A 456 1.30 8.08 1.73
CA THR A 456 0.14 7.73 0.92
C THR A 456 -0.12 8.82 -0.11
N THR A 457 -1.05 8.54 -1.01
CA THR A 457 -1.46 9.39 -2.12
C THR A 457 -1.82 10.83 -1.72
N PRO A 458 -1.72 11.79 -2.66
CA PRO A 458 -2.35 13.09 -2.52
C PRO A 458 -3.85 12.98 -2.23
N GLY A 459 -4.42 13.96 -1.52
CA GLY A 459 -5.86 14.02 -1.29
C GLY A 459 -6.59 14.87 -2.32
N VAL A 460 -7.75 14.39 -2.75
CA VAL A 460 -8.69 15.08 -3.64
C VAL A 460 -9.60 15.99 -2.83
N THR A 461 -9.45 17.31 -3.01
CA THR A 461 -10.29 18.32 -2.33
C THR A 461 -11.70 18.37 -2.90
N TYR A 462 -11.82 18.30 -4.23
CA TYR A 462 -13.07 18.27 -4.98
C TYR A 462 -12.94 17.24 -6.09
N ASP A 463 -14.00 16.48 -6.35
CA ASP A 463 -14.03 15.57 -7.50
C ASP A 463 -13.94 16.35 -8.82
N PHE A 464 -13.45 15.67 -9.84
CA PHE A 464 -13.33 16.20 -11.19
C PHE A 464 -14.69 16.65 -11.71
N ASP A 465 -14.81 17.95 -11.90
CA ASP A 465 -15.94 18.62 -12.50
C ASP A 465 -15.42 19.85 -13.25
N PRO A 466 -15.17 19.72 -14.57
CA PRO A 466 -14.61 20.81 -15.35
C PRO A 466 -15.57 22.01 -15.48
N ALA A 467 -16.87 21.83 -15.29
CA ALA A 467 -17.85 22.93 -15.33
C ALA A 467 -17.70 23.87 -14.13
N THR A 468 -17.22 23.36 -12.99
CA THR A 468 -16.94 24.14 -11.78
C THR A 468 -15.45 24.43 -11.58
N GLY A 469 -14.60 24.02 -12.54
CA GLY A 469 -13.15 24.23 -12.50
C GLY A 469 -12.40 23.26 -11.57
N HIS A 470 -13.05 22.18 -11.13
CA HIS A 470 -12.43 21.17 -10.27
C HIS A 470 -11.73 20.09 -11.10
N TRP A 471 -10.44 19.88 -10.84
CA TRP A 471 -9.58 18.96 -11.59
C TRP A 471 -9.17 17.71 -10.80
N GLY A 472 -9.69 17.51 -9.59
CA GLY A 472 -9.22 16.45 -8.70
C GLY A 472 -7.86 16.78 -8.06
N ALA A 473 -7.02 15.76 -7.86
CA ALA A 473 -5.62 15.93 -7.48
C ALA A 473 -4.67 15.53 -8.61
N LEU A 474 -3.51 16.18 -8.67
CA LEU A 474 -2.49 15.93 -9.69
C LEU A 474 -1.10 15.97 -9.06
N GLU A 475 -0.29 14.98 -9.38
CA GLU A 475 1.08 14.85 -8.91
C GLU A 475 2.03 14.53 -10.07
N VAL A 476 3.22 15.12 -10.02
CA VAL A 476 4.34 14.77 -10.90
C VAL A 476 5.41 14.08 -10.06
N SER A 477 6.02 13.05 -10.65
CA SER A 477 6.95 12.16 -9.98
C SER A 477 8.20 11.94 -10.82
N GLY A 478 9.35 11.82 -10.16
CA GLY A 478 10.62 11.44 -10.77
C GLY A 478 11.35 10.42 -9.90
N ARG A 479 11.96 9.39 -10.50
CA ARG A 479 12.76 8.38 -9.79
C ARG A 479 14.04 8.07 -10.54
N TRP A 480 15.11 7.88 -9.77
CA TRP A 480 16.36 7.28 -10.24
C TRP A 480 16.68 6.08 -9.36
N SER A 481 16.87 4.92 -9.98
CA SER A 481 17.23 3.68 -9.30
C SER A 481 18.46 3.03 -9.93
N VAL A 482 19.24 2.35 -9.08
CA VAL A 482 20.36 1.50 -9.48
C VAL A 482 20.29 0.21 -8.70
N THR A 483 20.37 -0.92 -9.39
CA THR A 483 20.53 -2.24 -8.79
C THR A 483 21.71 -2.92 -9.43
N ASP A 484 22.70 -3.26 -8.61
CA ASP A 484 23.92 -3.92 -9.04
C ASP A 484 23.95 -5.36 -8.53
N LEU A 485 23.79 -6.30 -9.45
CA LEU A 485 23.94 -7.74 -9.20
C LEU A 485 25.27 -8.28 -9.73
N TYR A 486 26.23 -7.39 -9.98
CA TYR A 486 27.60 -7.77 -10.24
C TYR A 486 28.26 -8.28 -8.97
N GLY A 487 29.03 -9.36 -9.04
CA GLY A 487 29.79 -9.83 -7.88
C GLY A 487 30.11 -11.31 -7.86
N THR A 488 29.57 -12.10 -8.79
CA THR A 488 29.86 -13.54 -8.79
C THR A 488 31.07 -13.85 -9.66
N GLU A 489 32.18 -14.28 -9.06
CA GLU A 489 33.25 -14.93 -9.83
C GLU A 489 32.78 -16.30 -10.29
N ASN A 490 33.36 -16.79 -11.38
CA ASN A 490 33.09 -18.08 -12.04
C ASN A 490 33.28 -19.26 -11.08
N GLN A 491 32.36 -19.46 -10.15
CA GLN A 491 32.29 -20.55 -9.17
C GLN A 491 33.70 -21.08 -8.74
N GLY A 492 34.68 -20.16 -8.50
CA GLY A 492 36.12 -20.50 -8.42
C GLY A 492 37.21 -19.48 -8.86
N GLY A 493 36.95 -18.25 -9.33
CA GLY A 493 37.99 -17.19 -9.54
C GLY A 493 37.72 -16.16 -10.66
N GLU A 494 38.35 -14.96 -10.59
CA GLU A 494 38.08 -13.68 -11.31
C GLU A 494 37.24 -13.75 -12.61
N GLY A 495 36.00 -13.21 -12.56
CA GLY A 495 35.23 -12.78 -13.74
C GLY A 495 33.72 -13.05 -13.76
N VAL A 496 32.94 -12.09 -13.26
CA VAL A 496 31.57 -11.64 -13.66
C VAL A 496 30.51 -12.69 -14.01
N ASN A 497 29.62 -13.01 -13.06
CA ASN A 497 28.22 -13.32 -13.35
C ASN A 497 27.28 -12.32 -12.70
N GLY A 498 26.35 -11.87 -13.53
CA GLY A 498 25.37 -10.84 -13.23
C GLY A 498 25.62 -9.54 -13.97
N ASN A 499 24.77 -8.56 -13.71
CA ASN A 499 24.82 -7.23 -14.33
C ASN A 499 24.17 -6.17 -13.43
N GLN A 500 24.25 -4.93 -13.91
CA GLN A 500 23.71 -3.75 -13.25
C GLN A 500 22.59 -3.16 -14.10
N GLN A 501 21.52 -2.73 -13.44
CA GLN A 501 20.44 -1.95 -14.02
C GLN A 501 20.44 -0.54 -13.44
N THR A 502 20.22 0.45 -14.31
CA THR A 502 19.94 1.83 -13.93
C THR A 502 18.68 2.27 -14.64
N VAL A 503 17.73 2.84 -13.91
CA VAL A 503 16.45 3.32 -14.47
C VAL A 503 16.22 4.77 -14.07
N TRP A 504 15.86 5.59 -15.05
CA TRP A 504 15.33 6.93 -14.87
C TRP A 504 13.86 6.93 -15.23
N GLN A 505 13.01 7.35 -14.31
CA GLN A 505 11.57 7.39 -14.51
C GLN A 505 11.03 8.78 -14.24
N GLY A 506 10.03 9.17 -15.03
CA GLY A 506 9.26 10.38 -14.84
C GLY A 506 7.80 10.08 -15.16
N GLY A 507 6.88 10.63 -14.39
CA GLY A 507 5.48 10.28 -14.53
C GLY A 507 4.50 11.29 -13.95
N PHE A 508 3.24 11.10 -14.32
CA PHE A 508 2.11 11.90 -13.86
C PHE A 508 1.05 11.01 -13.23
N ASN A 509 0.52 11.44 -12.09
CA ASN A 509 -0.57 10.79 -11.38
C ASN A 509 -1.75 11.73 -11.26
N TRP A 510 -2.85 11.39 -11.93
CA TRP A 510 -4.10 12.15 -11.88
C TRP A 510 -5.17 11.38 -11.10
N TYR A 511 -5.79 12.06 -10.14
CA TYR A 511 -6.82 11.53 -9.25
C TYR A 511 -8.09 12.34 -9.47
N PRO A 512 -8.93 11.99 -10.46
CA PRO A 512 -10.17 12.71 -10.70
C PRO A 512 -11.13 12.62 -9.51
N ASN A 513 -11.08 11.53 -8.74
CA ASN A 513 -11.85 11.36 -7.51
C ASN A 513 -11.11 10.40 -6.56
N ARG A 514 -11.74 10.04 -5.44
CA ARG A 514 -11.13 9.13 -4.45
C ARG A 514 -11.06 7.66 -4.90
N HIS A 515 -11.75 7.26 -5.96
CA HIS A 515 -11.81 5.86 -6.40
C HIS A 515 -10.95 5.58 -7.63
N ILE A 516 -10.73 6.61 -8.45
CA ILE A 516 -10.06 6.49 -9.74
C ILE A 516 -8.70 7.18 -9.69
N LYS A 517 -7.70 6.50 -10.24
CA LYS A 517 -6.37 7.04 -10.47
C LYS A 517 -5.93 6.69 -11.89
N VAL A 518 -5.38 7.66 -12.60
CA VAL A 518 -4.76 7.49 -13.92
C VAL A 518 -3.29 7.84 -13.80
N MET A 519 -2.43 6.98 -14.31
CA MET A 519 -0.98 7.15 -14.28
C MET A 519 -0.43 7.15 -15.70
N LEU A 520 0.63 7.90 -15.94
CA LEU A 520 1.42 7.85 -17.16
C LEU A 520 2.89 7.97 -16.80
N ASP A 521 3.65 6.91 -17.07
CA ASP A 521 5.06 6.82 -16.74
C ASP A 521 5.91 6.66 -18.01
N TYR A 522 7.04 7.35 -18.03
CA TYR A 522 8.14 7.13 -18.95
C TYR A 522 9.31 6.52 -18.18
N ALA A 523 9.93 5.49 -18.74
CA ALA A 523 11.13 4.86 -18.20
C ALA A 523 12.23 4.82 -19.25
N HIS A 524 13.42 5.27 -18.89
CA HIS A 524 14.66 5.01 -19.62
C HIS A 524 15.53 4.09 -18.76
N PHE A 525 15.80 2.89 -19.26
CA PHE A 525 16.62 1.91 -18.56
C PHE A 525 17.91 1.66 -19.32
N ILE A 526 18.95 1.36 -18.56
CA ILE A 526 20.26 0.95 -19.04
C ILE A 526 20.65 -0.27 -18.23
N VAL A 527 20.81 -1.41 -18.89
CA VAL A 527 21.22 -2.67 -18.25
C VAL A 527 22.54 -3.11 -18.86
N THR A 528 23.58 -3.20 -18.04
CA THR A 528 24.89 -3.62 -18.50
C THR A 528 24.85 -5.08 -18.97
N ARG A 529 25.83 -5.45 -19.80
CA ARG A 529 25.96 -6.84 -20.25
C ARG A 529 26.10 -7.77 -19.06
N SER A 530 25.38 -8.89 -19.09
CA SER A 530 25.76 -10.02 -18.24
C SER A 530 26.97 -10.72 -18.86
N LYS A 531 27.83 -11.27 -18.02
CA LYS A 531 28.89 -12.21 -18.42
C LYS A 531 28.67 -13.50 -17.64
N GLY A 532 29.13 -14.63 -18.16
CA GLY A 532 29.12 -15.92 -17.43
C GLY A 532 27.75 -16.52 -17.03
N VAL A 533 26.63 -15.84 -17.31
CA VAL A 533 25.29 -16.34 -16.97
C VAL A 533 24.88 -17.49 -17.89
N SER A 534 24.63 -18.67 -17.29
CA SER A 534 24.05 -19.81 -18.00
C SER A 534 22.70 -19.43 -18.62
N GLY A 535 22.51 -19.76 -19.90
CA GLY A 535 21.29 -19.42 -20.65
C GLY A 535 21.29 -18.05 -21.36
N GLY A 536 22.37 -17.26 -21.26
CA GLY A 536 22.59 -16.13 -22.17
C GLY A 536 21.70 -14.90 -21.98
N VAL A 537 21.34 -14.56 -20.74
CA VAL A 537 20.53 -13.36 -20.45
C VAL A 537 21.33 -12.08 -20.72
N ASN A 538 20.85 -11.17 -21.57
CA ASN A 538 21.42 -9.83 -21.81
C ASN A 538 22.96 -9.80 -22.03
N LEU A 539 23.50 -10.68 -22.87
CA LEU A 539 24.95 -10.84 -23.11
C LEU A 539 25.65 -9.60 -23.70
N PHE A 540 24.89 -8.73 -24.36
CA PHE A 540 25.44 -7.56 -25.05
C PHE A 540 25.21 -6.24 -24.32
N GLY A 541 24.43 -6.26 -23.23
CA GLY A 541 23.94 -5.06 -22.57
C GLY A 541 22.91 -4.35 -23.45
N ARG A 542 21.98 -3.65 -22.80
CA ARG A 542 20.82 -3.10 -23.47
C ARG A 542 20.29 -1.87 -22.76
N ASP A 543 19.99 -0.87 -23.56
CA ASP A 543 19.26 0.32 -23.16
C ASP A 543 17.94 0.40 -23.96
N GLY A 544 17.03 1.22 -23.48
CA GLY A 544 15.76 1.42 -24.15
C GLY A 544 14.82 2.29 -23.36
N ASN A 545 13.65 2.51 -23.94
CA ASN A 545 12.65 3.40 -23.40
C ASN A 545 11.30 2.70 -23.38
N ALA A 546 10.48 3.03 -22.39
CA ALA A 546 9.10 2.59 -22.30
C ALA A 546 8.19 3.77 -21.92
N VAL A 547 6.97 3.74 -22.44
CA VAL A 547 5.88 4.61 -21.98
C VAL A 547 4.70 3.71 -21.64
N VAL A 548 4.19 3.83 -20.42
CA VAL A 548 3.09 2.99 -19.91
C VAL A 548 2.11 3.84 -19.13
N GLY A 549 0.83 3.69 -19.46
CA GLY A 549 -0.28 4.23 -18.70
C GLY A 549 -0.94 3.16 -17.84
N ARG A 550 -1.49 3.57 -16.70
CA ARG A 550 -2.36 2.73 -15.85
C ARG A 550 -3.69 3.41 -15.62
N VAL A 551 -4.77 2.66 -15.75
CA VAL A 551 -6.08 3.03 -15.19
C VAL A 551 -6.32 2.16 -13.96
N GLN A 552 -6.55 2.82 -12.83
CA GLN A 552 -6.79 2.16 -11.56
C GLN A 552 -8.15 2.55 -11.00
N ALA A 553 -8.89 1.55 -10.54
CA ALA A 553 -10.11 1.72 -9.76
C ALA A 553 -9.98 1.01 -8.41
N ALA A 554 -10.42 1.69 -7.36
CA ALA A 554 -10.29 1.22 -5.99
C ALA A 554 -11.56 1.54 -5.20
N PHE A 555 -12.20 0.52 -4.63
CA PHE A 555 -13.46 0.63 -3.89
C PHE A 555 -13.32 0.05 -2.50
#